data_AF-A0A1Z8WTH2-F1
#
_entry.id   AF-A0A1Z8WTH2-F1
#
_cell.length_a   1.000
_cell.length_b   1.000
_cell.length_c   1.000
_cell.angle_alpha   90.00
_cell.angle_beta   90.00
_cell.angle_gamma   90.00
#
_symmetry.space_group_name_H-M   'P 1'
#
loop_
_entity.id
_entity.type
_entity.pdbx_description
1 polymer ?
#
loop_
_entity_poly.entity_id
_entity_poly.type
_entity_poly.pdbx_seq_one_letter_code
_entity_poly.pdbx_strand_id
1 'polypeptide(L)'
;MIITENNLRNLIRKILIEKRMAQLPGYSKNKELEIYDDLMNPENDELRDEVFNLIDQSYAYLGGNVDIRHPDDLMNPSQNDYDPFYVWDIDPDPEPDVVRGMKPKSGSMKLSLSATDGSAIASEYSKADTIRRLKSGHAWAEMSGRSASMAMKAKVPAITDKDIALAYIAKPNVIWHGEHPFFKDPSNPIYKDLSIEAQKSKTRAQFIGQYDGWYERTLGGVPHVKMVFGG
;
A
#
# COMPACT_ATOMS: atom_id res chain seq x y z
N MET A 1 7.69 42.64 4.58
CA MET A 1 6.24 42.38 4.69
C MET A 1 5.90 42.31 6.18
N ILE A 2 5.09 43.23 6.71
CA ILE A 2 4.75 43.26 8.14
C ILE A 2 3.43 42.50 8.31
N ILE A 3 3.45 41.40 9.06
CA ILE A 3 2.23 40.67 9.43
C ILE A 3 1.49 41.51 10.47
N THR A 4 0.23 41.84 10.22
CA THR A 4 -0.60 42.59 11.16
C THR A 4 -1.10 41.66 12.28
N GLU A 5 -1.40 42.23 13.45
CA GLU A 5 -1.92 41.45 14.59
C GLU A 5 -3.21 40.70 14.23
N ASN A 6 -4.09 41.29 13.42
CA ASN A 6 -5.30 40.61 12.93
C ASN A 6 -4.98 39.44 12.00
N ASN A 7 -3.99 39.58 11.10
CA ASN A 7 -3.55 38.48 10.26
C ASN A 7 -2.91 37.37 11.10
N LEU A 8 -2.15 37.72 12.13
CA LEU A 8 -1.55 36.76 13.05
C LEU A 8 -2.61 36.04 13.88
N ARG A 9 -3.61 36.75 14.42
CA ARG A 9 -4.73 36.13 15.17
C ARG A 9 -5.59 35.23 14.29
N ASN A 10 -5.82 35.61 13.04
CA ASN A 10 -6.54 34.76 12.08
C ASN A 10 -5.72 33.53 11.70
N LEU A 11 -4.41 33.67 11.48
CA LEU A 11 -3.52 32.54 11.20
C LEU A 11 -3.43 31.59 12.40
N ILE A 12 -3.26 32.12 13.62
CA ILE A 12 -3.27 31.34 14.86
C ILE A 12 -4.63 30.67 15.07
N ARG A 13 -5.75 31.36 14.83
CA ARG A 13 -7.08 30.74 14.90
C ARG A 13 -7.27 29.65 13.87
N LYS A 14 -6.74 29.82 12.65
CA LYS A 14 -6.70 28.75 11.65
C LYS A 14 -5.94 27.56 12.26
N ILE A 15 -4.69 27.79 12.69
CA ILE A 15 -3.82 26.77 13.34
C ILE A 15 -4.48 26.06 14.54
N LEU A 16 -5.31 26.78 15.30
CA LEU A 16 -5.98 26.25 16.49
C LEU A 16 -7.37 25.63 16.23
N ILE A 17 -8.01 25.92 15.09
CA ILE A 17 -9.32 25.35 14.66
C ILE A 17 -9.12 24.16 13.71
N GLU A 18 -7.96 24.08 13.07
CA GLU A 18 -7.49 22.98 12.22
C GLU A 18 -7.68 21.62 12.90
N LYS A 19 -8.15 20.62 12.16
CA LYS A 19 -8.16 19.21 12.58
C LYS A 19 -7.01 18.47 11.88
N ARG A 20 -5.86 18.44 12.54
CA ARG A 20 -4.75 17.54 12.23
C ARG A 20 -5.04 16.16 12.76
N MET A 21 -4.32 15.14 12.29
CA MET A 21 -4.48 13.78 12.79
C MET A 21 -4.45 13.70 14.33
N ALA A 22 -3.56 14.44 15.00
CA ALA A 22 -3.45 14.46 16.46
C ALA A 22 -4.67 15.03 17.22
N GLN A 23 -5.59 15.69 16.52
CA GLN A 23 -6.82 16.25 17.10
C GLN A 23 -8.05 15.37 16.81
N LEU A 24 -7.88 14.29 16.05
CA LEU A 24 -8.96 13.35 15.74
C LEU A 24 -9.33 12.53 16.98
N PRO A 25 -10.64 12.25 17.19
CA PRO A 25 -11.08 11.34 18.24
C PRO A 25 -10.39 9.97 18.12
N GLY A 26 -9.84 9.46 19.22
CA GLY A 26 -9.15 8.16 19.24
C GLY A 26 -7.67 8.20 18.86
N TYR A 27 -7.13 9.35 18.45
CA TYR A 27 -5.69 9.51 18.23
C TYR A 27 -4.90 9.11 19.47
N SER A 28 -3.86 8.32 19.23
CA SER A 28 -2.87 7.94 20.24
C SER A 28 -1.57 7.57 19.53
N LYS A 29 -0.47 8.14 20.03
CA LYS A 29 0.88 7.82 19.58
C LYS A 29 1.12 6.31 19.49
N ASN A 30 1.75 5.86 18.41
CA ASN A 30 2.06 4.47 18.10
C ASN A 30 0.83 3.54 17.96
N LYS A 31 -0.37 4.09 17.78
CA LYS A 31 -1.59 3.30 17.55
C LYS A 31 -2.15 3.54 16.16
N GLU A 32 -2.78 2.50 15.64
CA GLU A 32 -3.58 2.57 14.43
C GLU A 32 -4.79 3.48 14.68
N LEU A 33 -5.00 4.42 13.76
CA LEU A 33 -6.20 5.25 13.70
C LEU A 33 -6.89 5.04 12.35
N GLU A 34 -8.15 4.64 12.39
CA GLU A 34 -9.01 4.59 11.20
C GLU A 34 -9.53 5.99 10.90
N ILE A 35 -9.32 6.49 9.69
CA ILE A 35 -9.63 7.88 9.31
C ILE A 35 -10.54 7.99 8.10
N TYR A 36 -11.17 6.90 7.65
CA TYR A 36 -12.01 6.93 6.45
C TYR A 36 -13.12 7.99 6.54
N ASP A 37 -13.92 7.96 7.62
CA ASP A 37 -15.00 8.94 7.83
C ASP A 37 -14.47 10.37 7.97
N ASP A 38 -13.28 10.55 8.57
CA ASP A 38 -12.63 11.85 8.68
C ASP A 38 -12.16 12.39 7.32
N LEU A 39 -11.63 11.53 6.44
CA LEU A 39 -11.26 11.92 5.07
C LEU A 39 -12.49 12.34 4.25
N MET A 40 -13.63 11.67 4.47
CA MET A 40 -14.90 11.95 3.81
C MET A 40 -15.58 13.24 4.30
N ASN A 41 -15.16 13.79 5.44
CA ASN A 41 -15.71 15.03 5.96
C ASN A 41 -15.13 16.24 5.21
N PRO A 42 -15.95 17.04 4.48
CA PRO A 42 -15.45 18.16 3.69
C PRO A 42 -14.70 19.21 4.52
N GLU A 43 -15.00 19.33 5.82
CA GLU A 43 -14.35 20.27 6.75
C GLU A 43 -12.91 19.87 7.13
N ASN A 44 -12.45 18.67 6.75
CA ASN A 44 -11.11 18.15 7.02
C ASN A 44 -10.20 18.22 5.78
N ASP A 45 -10.16 19.38 5.10
CA ASP A 45 -9.32 19.60 3.91
C ASP A 45 -7.82 19.43 4.20
N GLU A 46 -7.34 19.96 5.32
CA GLU A 46 -5.92 19.85 5.67
C GLU A 46 -5.49 18.42 6.03
N LEU A 47 -6.37 17.61 6.63
CA LEU A 47 -6.11 16.18 6.83
C LEU A 47 -5.96 15.46 5.48
N ARG A 48 -6.81 15.80 4.50
CA ARG A 48 -6.68 15.25 3.13
C ARG A 48 -5.38 15.69 2.50
N ASP A 49 -4.98 16.96 2.64
CA ASP A 49 -3.70 17.46 2.13
C ASP A 49 -2.52 16.71 2.76
N GLU A 50 -2.52 16.51 4.09
CA GLU A 50 -1.50 15.79 4.84
C GLU A 50 -1.36 14.33 4.34
N VAL A 51 -2.47 13.60 4.29
CA VAL A 51 -2.50 12.21 3.82
C VAL A 51 -2.12 12.11 2.33
N PHE A 52 -2.60 13.04 1.51
CA PHE A 52 -2.26 13.12 0.10
C PHE A 52 -0.76 13.35 -0.10
N ASN A 53 -0.15 14.26 0.65
CA ASN A 53 1.28 14.56 0.54
C ASN A 53 2.14 13.33 0.82
N LEU A 54 1.80 12.54 1.85
CA LEU A 54 2.48 11.27 2.12
C LEU A 54 2.37 10.29 0.94
N ILE A 55 1.16 10.18 0.36
CA ILE A 55 0.90 9.31 -0.79
C ILE A 55 1.66 9.78 -2.02
N ASP A 56 1.59 11.07 -2.36
CA ASP A 56 2.22 11.61 -3.55
C ASP A 56 3.74 11.46 -3.48
N GLN A 57 4.36 11.82 -2.35
CA GLN A 57 5.80 11.63 -2.13
C GLN A 57 6.22 10.16 -2.23
N SER A 58 5.46 9.25 -1.60
CA SER A 58 5.74 7.81 -1.64
C SER A 58 5.67 7.23 -3.05
N TYR A 59 4.85 7.80 -3.93
CA TYR A 59 4.64 7.33 -5.30
C TYR A 59 5.30 8.23 -6.35
N ALA A 60 6.06 9.26 -5.96
CA ALA A 60 6.69 10.22 -6.86
C ALA A 60 7.62 9.55 -7.89
N TYR A 61 8.31 8.47 -7.49
CA TYR A 61 9.17 7.69 -8.40
C TYR A 61 8.41 6.97 -9.53
N LEU A 62 7.09 6.83 -9.41
CA LEU A 62 6.18 6.32 -10.44
C LEU A 62 5.44 7.44 -11.18
N GLY A 63 5.74 8.70 -10.86
CA GLY A 63 4.99 9.87 -11.33
C GLY A 63 3.65 10.05 -10.62
N GLY A 64 3.50 9.57 -9.37
CA GLY A 64 2.30 9.72 -8.54
C GLY A 64 1.40 8.47 -8.51
N ASN A 65 0.49 8.41 -7.52
CA ASN A 65 -0.46 7.31 -7.39
C ASN A 65 -1.54 7.38 -8.49
N VAL A 66 -1.91 6.25 -9.08
CA VAL A 66 -2.87 6.22 -10.21
C VAL A 66 -4.31 6.54 -9.80
N ASP A 67 -4.71 6.15 -8.59
CA ASP A 67 -6.06 6.35 -8.06
C ASP A 67 -6.15 7.70 -7.33
N ILE A 68 -5.06 8.20 -6.75
CA ILE A 68 -5.06 9.42 -5.91
C ILE A 68 -4.04 10.42 -6.48
N ARG A 69 -4.52 11.43 -7.20
CA ARG A 69 -3.73 12.47 -7.89
C ARG A 69 -3.86 13.85 -7.27
N HIS A 70 -4.96 14.07 -6.55
CA HIS A 70 -5.26 15.28 -5.81
C HIS A 70 -5.85 14.92 -4.42
N PRO A 71 -5.80 15.82 -3.43
CA PRO A 71 -6.39 15.60 -2.11
C PRO A 71 -7.87 15.18 -2.16
N ASP A 72 -8.67 15.81 -3.02
CA ASP A 72 -10.09 15.50 -3.19
C ASP A 72 -10.34 14.11 -3.80
N ASP A 73 -9.33 13.47 -4.39
CA ASP A 73 -9.48 12.09 -4.85
C ASP A 73 -9.66 11.13 -3.68
N LEU A 74 -9.16 11.45 -2.47
CA LEU A 74 -9.35 10.64 -1.26
C LEU A 74 -10.82 10.49 -0.88
N MET A 75 -11.63 11.51 -1.16
CA MET A 75 -13.07 11.53 -0.87
C MET A 75 -13.95 11.13 -2.06
N ASN A 76 -13.34 10.76 -3.19
CA ASN A 76 -14.06 10.47 -4.42
C ASN A 76 -14.21 8.96 -4.65
N PRO A 77 -15.36 8.35 -4.32
CA PRO A 77 -15.57 6.91 -4.47
C PRO A 77 -15.64 6.44 -5.93
N SER A 78 -15.75 7.37 -6.89
CA SER A 78 -15.65 7.04 -8.32
C SER A 78 -14.21 6.95 -8.80
N GLN A 79 -13.26 7.48 -8.01
CA GLN A 79 -11.85 7.59 -8.32
C GLN A 79 -11.02 6.56 -7.55
N ASN A 80 -11.40 6.28 -6.30
CA ASN A 80 -10.80 5.23 -5.49
C ASN A 80 -11.88 4.45 -4.70
N ASP A 81 -11.59 3.20 -4.35
CA ASP A 81 -12.45 2.29 -3.57
C ASP A 81 -11.75 1.82 -2.28
N TYR A 82 -10.91 2.67 -1.68
CA TYR A 82 -10.24 2.36 -0.42
C TYR A 82 -11.20 2.56 0.76
N ASP A 83 -11.50 1.46 1.44
CA ASP A 83 -12.23 1.42 2.70
C ASP A 83 -11.80 0.13 3.42
N PRO A 84 -11.05 0.18 4.53
CA PRO A 84 -10.71 1.37 5.33
C PRO A 84 -9.42 2.10 4.91
N PHE A 85 -9.25 3.31 5.47
CA PHE A 85 -7.98 4.04 5.56
C PHE A 85 -7.46 4.05 7.00
N TYR A 86 -6.19 3.70 7.17
CA TYR A 86 -5.51 3.76 8.45
C TYR A 86 -4.27 4.65 8.39
N VAL A 87 -4.00 5.33 9.50
CA VAL A 87 -2.77 6.10 9.71
C VAL A 87 -2.12 5.75 11.03
N TRP A 88 -0.82 6.00 11.10
CA TRP A 88 -0.01 5.87 12.31
C TRP A 88 0.94 7.04 12.43
N ASP A 89 1.13 7.46 13.67
CA ASP A 89 2.20 8.33 14.12
C ASP A 89 3.11 7.51 15.05
N ILE A 90 4.36 7.37 14.66
CA ILE A 90 5.36 6.45 15.22
C ILE A 90 6.69 7.14 15.57
N ASP A 91 6.88 8.39 15.16
CA ASP A 91 8.12 9.15 15.39
C ASP A 91 7.94 10.15 16.56
N PRO A 92 8.70 11.23 16.78
CA PRO A 92 8.39 12.21 17.83
C PRO A 92 7.29 13.25 17.53
N ASP A 93 7.04 13.59 16.27
CA ASP A 93 6.10 14.65 15.88
C ASP A 93 4.65 14.16 15.78
N PRO A 94 3.62 15.02 15.86
CA PRO A 94 2.23 14.59 15.91
C PRO A 94 1.59 14.38 14.52
N GLU A 95 2.39 14.19 13.46
CA GLU A 95 1.93 14.03 12.08
C GLU A 95 1.83 12.54 11.69
N PRO A 96 1.02 12.14 10.70
CA PRO A 96 0.99 10.77 10.23
C PRO A 96 2.31 10.46 9.52
N ASP A 97 2.93 9.35 9.93
CA ASP A 97 4.16 8.81 9.34
C ASP A 97 3.88 7.71 8.31
N VAL A 98 2.79 6.97 8.51
CA VAL A 98 2.42 5.81 7.70
C VAL A 98 0.94 5.89 7.34
N VAL A 99 0.64 5.66 6.07
CA VAL A 99 -0.74 5.55 5.55
C VAL A 99 -0.95 4.15 4.97
N ARG A 100 -2.12 3.57 5.22
CA ARG A 100 -2.62 2.34 4.59
C ARG A 100 -3.99 2.60 3.99
N GLY A 101 -4.15 2.24 2.72
CA GLY A 101 -5.47 2.08 2.10
C GLY A 101 -5.71 0.62 1.76
N MET A 102 -6.85 0.10 2.21
CA MET A 102 -7.28 -1.28 1.97
C MET A 102 -8.57 -1.29 1.17
N LYS A 103 -8.83 -2.36 0.41
CA LYS A 103 -10.03 -2.49 -0.42
C LYS A 103 -10.74 -3.81 -0.04
N PRO A 104 -12.04 -3.81 0.29
CA PRO A 104 -12.76 -5.06 0.52
C PRO A 104 -12.88 -5.79 -0.81
N LYS A 105 -12.23 -6.94 -0.94
CA LYS A 105 -12.20 -7.67 -2.21
C LYS A 105 -12.04 -9.17 -2.00
N SER A 106 -12.88 -9.92 -2.70
CA SER A 106 -12.88 -11.39 -2.68
C SER A 106 -13.08 -11.97 -1.27
N GLY A 107 -13.97 -11.34 -0.48
CA GLY A 107 -14.30 -11.78 0.88
C GLY A 107 -13.23 -11.50 1.95
N SER A 108 -12.18 -10.75 1.59
CA SER A 108 -11.05 -10.42 2.46
C SER A 108 -10.57 -8.99 2.17
N MET A 109 -9.56 -8.50 2.89
CA MET A 109 -9.03 -7.15 2.67
C MET A 109 -7.79 -7.13 1.79
N LYS A 110 -7.87 -6.45 0.64
CA LYS A 110 -6.72 -6.26 -0.24
C LYS A 110 -5.88 -5.07 0.21
N LEU A 111 -4.62 -5.30 0.58
CA LEU A 111 -3.65 -4.24 0.82
C LEU A 111 -3.26 -3.59 -0.52
N SER A 112 -3.74 -2.39 -0.77
CA SER A 112 -3.66 -1.75 -2.10
C SER A 112 -2.83 -0.47 -2.10
N LEU A 113 -2.79 0.25 -0.98
CA LEU A 113 -2.02 1.48 -0.80
C LEU A 113 -1.17 1.40 0.46
N SER A 114 0.09 1.80 0.33
CA SER A 114 1.04 1.95 1.43
C SER A 114 1.90 3.16 1.15
N ALA A 115 1.85 4.16 2.03
CA ALA A 115 2.69 5.34 1.94
C ALA A 115 3.35 5.62 3.29
N THR A 116 4.49 6.30 3.24
CA THR A 116 5.26 6.74 4.41
C THR A 116 5.83 8.13 4.16
N ASP A 117 6.16 8.87 5.22
CA ASP A 117 6.96 10.10 5.19
C ASP A 117 8.39 9.92 4.61
N GLY A 118 8.85 8.67 4.51
CA GLY A 118 10.17 8.30 3.98
C GLY A 118 11.23 8.07 5.06
N SER A 119 10.90 8.28 6.34
CA SER A 119 11.80 7.96 7.43
C SER A 119 12.07 6.45 7.52
N ALA A 120 13.22 6.09 8.07
CA ALA A 120 13.61 4.69 8.23
C ALA A 120 12.66 3.95 9.20
N ILE A 121 12.19 4.65 10.23
CA ILE A 121 11.26 4.10 11.23
C ILE A 121 9.89 3.82 10.60
N ALA A 122 9.35 4.74 9.80
CA ALA A 122 8.07 4.56 9.09
C ALA A 122 8.15 3.45 8.04
N SER A 123 9.25 3.43 7.30
CA SER A 123 9.52 2.38 6.32
C SER A 123 9.59 0.98 6.96
N GLU A 124 10.18 0.85 8.14
CA GLU A 124 10.26 -0.44 8.83
C GLU A 124 8.93 -0.83 9.46
N TYR A 125 8.25 0.12 10.09
CA TYR A 125 6.90 -0.09 10.64
C TYR A 125 5.92 -0.55 9.55
N SER A 126 5.87 0.15 8.42
CA SER A 126 5.00 -0.17 7.30
C SER A 126 5.23 -1.58 6.74
N LYS A 127 6.49 -2.03 6.66
CA LYS A 127 6.82 -3.42 6.26
C LYS A 127 6.34 -4.44 7.30
N ALA A 128 6.58 -4.16 8.58
CA ALA A 128 6.16 -5.05 9.67
C ALA A 128 4.64 -5.19 9.73
N ASP A 129 3.90 -4.09 9.60
CA ASP A 129 2.43 -4.11 9.52
C ASP A 129 1.93 -4.90 8.30
N THR A 130 2.53 -4.67 7.12
CA THR A 130 2.23 -5.43 5.90
C THR A 130 2.37 -6.94 6.13
N ILE A 131 3.50 -7.37 6.70
CA ILE A 131 3.76 -8.79 6.99
C ILE A 131 2.75 -9.34 7.99
N ARG A 132 2.47 -8.59 9.06
CA ARG A 132 1.51 -8.98 10.11
C ARG A 132 0.12 -9.24 9.52
N ARG A 133 -0.39 -8.31 8.69
CA ARG A 133 -1.70 -8.44 8.04
C ARG A 133 -1.75 -9.61 7.07
N LEU A 134 -0.74 -9.77 6.23
CA LEU A 134 -0.74 -10.88 5.27
C LEU A 134 -0.62 -12.25 5.96
N LYS A 135 -0.07 -12.31 7.17
CA LYS A 135 -0.02 -13.53 7.98
C LYS A 135 -1.30 -13.81 8.78
N SER A 136 -2.21 -12.85 8.90
CA SER A 136 -3.41 -13.03 9.74
C SER A 136 -4.46 -13.93 9.09
N GLY A 137 -4.39 -14.17 7.78
CA GLY A 137 -5.45 -14.85 7.01
C GLY A 137 -6.67 -13.98 6.73
N HIS A 138 -6.62 -12.67 7.05
CA HIS A 138 -7.71 -11.73 6.82
C HIS A 138 -7.36 -10.62 5.83
N ALA A 139 -6.14 -10.64 5.29
CA ALA A 139 -5.71 -9.70 4.28
C ALA A 139 -4.80 -10.37 3.25
N TRP A 140 -4.77 -9.79 2.05
CA TRP A 140 -3.99 -10.29 0.93
C TRP A 140 -3.42 -9.15 0.07
N ALA A 141 -2.43 -9.46 -0.76
CA ALA A 141 -1.84 -8.49 -1.68
C ALA A 141 -1.26 -9.15 -2.94
N GLU A 142 -1.27 -8.42 -4.06
CA GLU A 142 -0.53 -8.78 -5.27
C GLU A 142 0.86 -8.15 -5.22
N MET A 143 1.92 -8.96 -5.15
CA MET A 143 3.29 -8.45 -4.98
C MET A 143 4.22 -8.94 -6.09
N SER A 144 5.25 -8.13 -6.37
CA SER A 144 6.31 -8.40 -7.35
C SER A 144 7.64 -7.80 -6.88
N GLY A 145 8.76 -8.17 -7.49
CA GLY A 145 10.04 -7.50 -7.20
C GLY A 145 10.45 -7.58 -5.72
N ARG A 146 10.84 -6.42 -5.18
CA ARG A 146 11.25 -6.26 -3.79
C ARG A 146 10.14 -6.57 -2.77
N SER A 147 8.87 -6.26 -3.06
CA SER A 147 7.77 -6.55 -2.11
C SER A 147 7.50 -8.05 -2.01
N ALA A 148 7.49 -8.77 -3.13
CA ALA A 148 7.42 -10.24 -3.12
C ALA A 148 8.65 -10.85 -2.40
N SER A 149 9.84 -10.32 -2.67
CA SER A 149 11.05 -10.70 -1.92
C SER A 149 10.89 -10.48 -0.41
N MET A 150 10.31 -9.36 0.02
CA MET A 150 10.10 -9.10 1.44
C MET A 150 9.12 -10.11 2.05
N ALA A 151 7.98 -10.36 1.40
CA ALA A 151 6.97 -11.32 1.86
C ALA A 151 7.52 -12.76 1.95
N MET A 152 8.27 -13.22 0.93
CA MET A 152 8.93 -14.53 0.95
C MET A 152 9.96 -14.65 2.06
N LYS A 153 10.78 -13.61 2.29
CA LYS A 153 11.77 -13.60 3.40
C LYS A 153 11.06 -13.74 4.75
N ALA A 154 9.91 -13.07 4.89
CA ALA A 154 9.11 -13.10 6.09
C ALA A 154 8.24 -14.37 6.23
N LYS A 155 8.28 -15.30 5.26
CA LYS A 155 7.47 -16.53 5.25
C LYS A 155 5.97 -16.24 5.28
N VAL A 156 5.55 -15.21 4.57
CA VAL A 156 4.12 -14.95 4.34
C VAL A 156 3.59 -16.08 3.43
N PRO A 157 2.42 -16.68 3.72
CA PRO A 157 1.77 -17.63 2.83
C PRO A 157 1.56 -17.03 1.45
N ALA A 158 1.75 -17.82 0.40
CA ALA A 158 1.40 -17.44 -0.96
C ALA A 158 0.29 -18.36 -1.46
N ILE A 159 -0.60 -17.81 -2.28
CA ILE A 159 -1.64 -18.61 -2.94
C ILE A 159 -1.04 -19.20 -4.21
N THR A 160 -0.87 -20.52 -4.21
CA THR A 160 -0.25 -21.28 -5.30
C THR A 160 -1.26 -22.06 -6.13
N ASP A 161 -2.51 -22.16 -5.66
CA ASP A 161 -3.60 -22.70 -6.47
C ASP A 161 -4.10 -21.63 -7.46
N LYS A 162 -4.19 -22.01 -8.73
CA LYS A 162 -4.57 -21.11 -9.82
C LYS A 162 -5.97 -20.55 -9.63
N ASP A 163 -6.94 -21.41 -9.31
CA ASP A 163 -8.35 -21.01 -9.30
C ASP A 163 -8.64 -20.13 -8.10
N ILE A 164 -8.03 -20.42 -6.94
CA ILE A 164 -8.06 -19.54 -5.77
C ILE A 164 -7.40 -18.19 -6.10
N ALA A 165 -6.20 -18.18 -6.69
CA ALA A 165 -5.51 -16.93 -7.02
C ALA A 165 -6.32 -16.07 -8.01
N LEU A 166 -6.95 -16.68 -9.02
CA LEU A 166 -7.79 -15.96 -9.98
C LEU A 166 -9.06 -15.38 -9.34
N ALA A 167 -9.65 -16.07 -8.35
CA ALA A 167 -10.78 -15.54 -7.57
C ALA A 167 -10.39 -14.28 -6.77
N TYR A 168 -9.15 -14.20 -6.28
CA TYR A 168 -8.61 -12.99 -5.63
C TYR A 168 -8.34 -11.86 -6.64
N ILE A 169 -7.67 -12.16 -7.75
CA ILE A 169 -7.27 -11.14 -8.73
C ILE A 169 -8.50 -10.48 -9.39
N ALA A 170 -9.50 -11.28 -9.77
CA ALA A 170 -10.74 -10.84 -10.40
C ALA A 170 -10.53 -9.82 -11.55
N LYS A 171 -9.57 -10.11 -12.45
CA LYS A 171 -9.29 -9.31 -13.65
C LYS A 171 -9.18 -10.23 -14.88
N PRO A 172 -9.66 -9.78 -16.06
CA PRO A 172 -9.43 -10.49 -17.31
C PRO A 172 -7.93 -10.42 -17.68
N ASN A 173 -7.48 -11.37 -18.50
CA ASN A 173 -6.12 -11.39 -19.11
C ASN A 173 -4.96 -11.65 -18.13
N VAL A 174 -5.10 -12.72 -17.33
CA VAL A 174 -4.00 -13.25 -16.51
C VAL A 174 -3.41 -14.49 -17.18
N ILE A 175 -2.08 -14.54 -17.31
CA ILE A 175 -1.35 -15.74 -17.74
C ILE A 175 -0.79 -16.41 -16.50
N TRP A 176 -1.28 -17.60 -16.18
CA TRP A 176 -0.79 -18.38 -15.05
C TRP A 176 0.51 -19.11 -15.40
N HIS A 177 1.54 -18.98 -14.57
CA HIS A 177 2.81 -19.67 -14.77
C HIS A 177 3.07 -20.77 -13.73
N GLY A 178 2.55 -20.62 -12.51
CA GLY A 178 2.90 -21.45 -11.35
C GLY A 178 4.33 -21.13 -10.91
N GLU A 179 5.31 -21.78 -11.51
CA GLU A 179 6.71 -21.41 -11.37
C GLU A 179 7.01 -20.05 -12.06
N HIS A 180 7.93 -19.27 -11.50
CA HIS A 180 8.32 -17.98 -12.06
C HIS A 180 8.75 -18.11 -13.54
N PRO A 181 8.21 -17.30 -14.47
CA PRO A 181 8.43 -17.47 -15.92
C PRO A 181 9.88 -17.35 -16.37
N PHE A 182 10.73 -16.68 -15.61
CA PHE A 182 12.20 -16.66 -15.81
C PHE A 182 12.81 -18.05 -16.01
N PHE A 183 12.33 -19.09 -15.31
CA PHE A 183 12.88 -20.43 -15.46
C PHE A 183 12.52 -21.10 -16.80
N LYS A 184 11.41 -20.67 -17.42
CA LYS A 184 10.95 -21.16 -18.73
C LYS A 184 11.62 -20.41 -19.88
N ASP A 185 11.81 -19.10 -19.73
CA ASP A 185 12.47 -18.25 -20.72
C ASP A 185 13.40 -17.22 -20.04
N PRO A 186 14.63 -17.62 -19.68
CA PRO A 186 15.59 -16.71 -19.05
C PRO A 186 16.15 -15.67 -20.00
N SER A 187 15.91 -15.81 -21.31
CA SER A 187 16.37 -14.89 -22.34
C SER A 187 15.45 -13.69 -22.52
N ASN A 188 14.18 -13.82 -22.13
CA ASN A 188 13.21 -12.72 -22.14
C ASN A 188 13.67 -11.57 -21.23
N PRO A 189 13.88 -10.35 -21.76
CA PRO A 189 14.34 -9.21 -20.96
C PRO A 189 13.46 -8.90 -19.76
N ILE A 190 12.14 -9.05 -19.89
CA ILE A 190 11.16 -8.79 -18.82
C ILE A 190 11.40 -9.74 -17.64
N TYR A 191 11.65 -11.02 -17.92
CA TYR A 191 11.86 -12.02 -16.87
C TYR A 191 13.29 -12.00 -16.33
N LYS A 192 14.26 -11.63 -17.17
CA LYS A 192 15.66 -11.51 -16.78
C LYS A 192 15.85 -10.47 -15.67
N ASP A 193 15.17 -9.34 -15.76
CA ASP A 193 15.22 -8.28 -14.74
C ASP A 193 14.59 -8.71 -13.41
N LEU A 194 13.80 -9.80 -13.42
CA LEU A 194 13.15 -10.41 -12.25
C LEU A 194 13.83 -11.72 -11.83
N SER A 195 15.01 -12.03 -12.37
CA SER A 195 15.75 -13.26 -12.07
C SER A 195 16.08 -13.41 -10.59
N ILE A 196 16.36 -12.31 -9.89
CA ILE A 196 16.66 -12.31 -8.45
C ILE A 196 15.44 -12.81 -7.65
N GLU A 197 14.25 -12.32 -7.98
CA GLU A 197 12.98 -12.74 -7.38
C GLU A 197 12.66 -14.19 -7.69
N ALA A 198 12.90 -14.61 -8.94
CA ALA A 198 12.76 -16.00 -9.36
C ALA A 198 13.64 -16.92 -8.51
N GLN A 199 14.92 -16.57 -8.30
CA GLN A 199 15.78 -17.39 -7.46
C GLN A 199 15.42 -17.35 -5.98
N LYS A 200 14.91 -16.21 -5.49
CA LYS A 200 14.40 -16.10 -4.13
C LYS A 200 13.17 -16.97 -3.90
N SER A 201 12.29 -17.16 -4.90
CA SER A 201 11.13 -18.04 -4.74
C SER A 201 11.54 -19.48 -4.51
N LYS A 202 12.57 -19.97 -5.22
CA LYS A 202 13.12 -21.32 -5.01
C LYS A 202 13.90 -21.46 -3.72
N THR A 203 14.82 -20.53 -3.44
CA THR A 203 15.70 -20.63 -2.25
C THR A 203 14.95 -20.44 -0.93
N ARG A 204 13.82 -19.72 -0.93
CA ARG A 204 13.04 -19.46 0.29
C ARG A 204 11.83 -20.36 0.48
N ALA A 205 11.48 -21.14 -0.54
CA ALA A 205 10.47 -22.17 -0.41
C ALA A 205 10.95 -23.19 0.63
N GLN A 206 10.37 -23.14 1.83
CA GLN A 206 10.70 -24.10 2.90
C GLN A 206 10.21 -25.50 2.57
N PHE A 207 9.17 -25.57 1.74
CA PHE A 207 8.60 -26.77 1.14
C PHE A 207 8.56 -26.57 -0.38
N ILE A 208 8.70 -27.66 -1.13
CA ILE A 208 8.62 -27.62 -2.59
C ILE A 208 7.31 -26.97 -3.00
N GLY A 209 7.39 -25.97 -3.87
CA GLY A 209 6.22 -25.30 -4.44
C GLY A 209 5.57 -24.21 -3.60
N GLN A 210 6.07 -23.91 -2.39
CA GLN A 210 5.47 -22.88 -1.51
C GLN A 210 5.31 -21.49 -2.18
N TYR A 211 6.16 -21.19 -3.16
CA TYR A 211 6.16 -19.93 -3.91
C TYR A 211 6.02 -20.14 -5.42
N ASP A 212 5.32 -21.20 -5.84
CA ASP A 212 4.96 -21.49 -7.24
C ASP A 212 3.52 -21.01 -7.54
N GLY A 213 3.23 -19.73 -7.25
CA GLY A 213 1.96 -19.05 -7.50
C GLY A 213 2.08 -17.86 -8.46
N TRP A 214 3.04 -17.89 -9.37
CA TRP A 214 3.36 -16.77 -10.25
C TRP A 214 2.38 -16.68 -11.43
N TYR A 215 1.98 -15.45 -11.72
CA TYR A 215 1.19 -15.11 -12.89
C TYR A 215 1.69 -13.80 -13.51
N GLU A 216 1.37 -13.60 -14.77
CA GLU A 216 1.63 -12.37 -15.50
C GLU A 216 0.32 -11.65 -15.81
N ARG A 217 0.33 -10.32 -15.70
CA ARG A 217 -0.72 -9.46 -16.22
C ARG A 217 -0.15 -8.20 -16.86
N THR A 218 -0.81 -7.71 -17.90
CA THR A 218 -0.42 -6.47 -18.58
C THR A 218 -1.03 -5.25 -17.89
N LEU A 219 -0.19 -4.30 -17.47
CA LEU A 219 -0.61 -3.00 -16.92
C LEU A 219 0.02 -1.89 -17.76
N GLY A 220 -0.79 -0.98 -18.29
CA GLY A 220 -0.29 0.11 -19.15
C GLY A 220 0.48 -0.39 -20.39
N GLY A 221 0.17 -1.59 -20.89
CA GLY A 221 0.89 -2.21 -22.01
C GLY A 221 2.17 -2.97 -21.63
N VAL A 222 2.55 -2.97 -20.35
CA VAL A 222 3.76 -3.65 -19.86
C VAL A 222 3.38 -4.92 -19.10
N PRO A 223 3.99 -6.08 -19.40
CA PRO A 223 3.80 -7.30 -18.61
C PRO A 223 4.39 -7.17 -17.21
N HIS A 224 3.64 -7.59 -16.20
CA HIS A 224 4.08 -7.66 -14.82
C HIS A 224 3.88 -9.04 -14.24
N VAL A 225 4.97 -9.62 -13.75
CA VAL A 225 4.99 -10.92 -13.07
C VAL A 225 4.77 -10.72 -11.57
N LYS A 226 3.73 -11.36 -11.03
CA LYS A 226 3.23 -11.15 -9.66
C LYS A 226 2.84 -12.47 -9.01
N MET A 227 2.67 -12.43 -7.70
CA MET A 227 2.11 -13.52 -6.89
C MET A 227 1.15 -12.94 -5.85
N VAL A 228 0.16 -13.73 -5.44
CA VAL A 228 -0.76 -13.37 -4.37
C VAL A 228 -0.19 -13.89 -3.04
N PHE A 229 -0.07 -13.00 -2.06
CA PHE A 229 0.35 -13.33 -0.70
C PHE A 229 -0.78 -13.08 0.30
N GLY A 230 -0.80 -13.84 1.39
CA GLY A 230 -1.86 -13.85 2.39
C GLY A 230 -3.11 -14.56 1.90
N GLY A 231 -4.26 -14.10 2.39
CA GLY A 231 -5.57 -14.71 2.12
C GLY A 231 -5.93 -15.88 3.05
#